data_AF-A0A7G6E875-F1
#
_entry.id   AF-A0A7G6E875-F1
#
_cell.length_a   1.000
_cell.length_b   1.000
_cell.length_c   1.000
_cell.angle_alpha   90.00
_cell.angle_beta   90.00
_cell.angle_gamma   90.00
#
_symmetry.space_group_name_H-M   'P 1'
#
loop_
_entity.id
_entity.type
_entity.pdbx_description
1 polymer ?
#
loop_
_entity_poly.entity_id
_entity_poly.type
_entity_poly.pdbx_seq_one_letter_code
_entity_poly.pdbx_strand_id
1 'polypeptide(L)'
;MSQSAFSRFLSKPFQWLRFSLGRFARLQENTDSRLTDGDIIALDDTKIEHPHGKKIPFLCWLFDSSDKCHVWCINLVSTLAVLKNGLEYPMLWRFWVKNGQENEKQTKLDLAKQMLAEVRQLNKARLWVAMDRWFLCKKFLNWLMGQNFDWVTKAKRNTALFRKIYDPVLGKERYIKLNPKQLLREVYSQLRVLGKESVLSIPDIYIKMPYETLTRKGKPITRQRFLPIAAIAATYEKQAVEGSIVLPEEECPATFKDAYLLISNRVDTPEEAATAYAKRWRIEVFYRTAKQNLGLTSCYAQSETAHFAHVELLFTAKTLLCYASWECNKEGAEQAPSLCEVIRYFFNAGCRIRCCEQLIQVYFDTATQRFSRLIDKFWPHSLELRLWNWKNYPETA
;
A
#
# COMPACT_ATOMS: atom_id res chain seq x y z
N MET A 1 -22.19 -23.91 6.62
CA MET A 1 -22.95 -22.65 6.80
C MET A 1 -23.90 -22.50 5.62
N SER A 2 -25.18 -22.16 5.82
CA SER A 2 -26.11 -21.96 4.68
C SER A 2 -25.84 -20.64 3.97
N GLN A 3 -26.12 -20.57 2.66
CA GLN A 3 -26.00 -19.33 1.87
C GLN A 3 -26.79 -18.17 2.51
N SER A 4 -27.99 -18.45 3.03
CA SER A 4 -28.83 -17.46 3.69
C SER A 4 -28.26 -16.94 5.01
N ALA A 5 -27.54 -17.75 5.79
CA ALA A 5 -26.86 -17.30 6.99
C ALA A 5 -25.66 -16.40 6.63
N PHE A 6 -24.91 -16.77 5.60
CA PHE A 6 -23.75 -16.00 5.13
C PHE A 6 -24.16 -14.62 4.59
N SER A 7 -25.18 -14.55 3.73
CA SER A 7 -25.68 -13.27 3.22
C SER A 7 -26.20 -12.35 4.35
N ARG A 8 -26.88 -12.92 5.36
CA ARG A 8 -27.32 -12.16 6.55
C ARG A 8 -26.14 -11.65 7.36
N PHE A 9 -25.11 -12.47 7.56
CA PHE A 9 -23.89 -12.06 8.25
C PHE A 9 -23.20 -10.89 7.55
N LEU A 10 -23.01 -10.96 6.23
CA LEU A 10 -22.35 -9.90 5.47
C LEU A 10 -23.15 -8.58 5.46
N SER A 11 -24.47 -8.66 5.55
CA SER A 11 -25.34 -7.48 5.52
C SER A 11 -25.54 -6.84 6.90
N LYS A 12 -25.14 -7.50 7.99
CA LYS A 12 -25.24 -6.95 9.35
C LYS A 12 -24.22 -5.82 9.56
N PRO A 13 -24.60 -4.70 10.20
CA PRO A 13 -23.78 -3.48 10.33
C PRO A 13 -22.63 -3.64 11.34
N PHE A 14 -21.71 -4.56 11.07
CA PHE A 14 -20.49 -4.70 11.86
C PHE A 14 -19.51 -3.56 11.56
N GLN A 15 -18.68 -3.23 12.55
CA GLN A 15 -17.63 -2.22 12.42
C GLN A 15 -16.42 -2.79 11.68
N TRP A 16 -16.54 -3.03 10.38
CA TRP A 16 -15.50 -3.67 9.55
C TRP A 16 -14.17 -2.91 9.52
N LEU A 17 -14.19 -1.57 9.58
CA LEU A 17 -12.96 -0.78 9.68
C LEU A 17 -12.24 -0.99 11.03
N ARG A 18 -13.01 -1.19 12.12
CA ARG A 18 -12.44 -1.55 13.43
C ARG A 18 -11.88 -2.96 13.42
N PHE A 19 -12.52 -3.88 12.71
CA PHE A 19 -11.97 -5.21 12.47
C PHE A 19 -10.66 -5.14 11.68
N SER A 20 -10.58 -4.28 10.65
CA SER A 20 -9.35 -3.99 9.89
C SER A 20 -8.20 -3.55 10.80
N LEU A 21 -8.49 -2.62 11.71
CA LEU A 21 -7.53 -2.15 12.69
C LEU A 21 -7.12 -3.27 13.67
N GLY A 22 -8.07 -4.09 14.12
CA GLY A 22 -7.81 -5.25 14.99
C GLY A 22 -6.95 -6.31 14.31
N ARG A 23 -7.17 -6.58 13.02
CA ARG A 23 -6.32 -7.47 12.21
C ARG A 23 -4.90 -6.93 12.12
N PHE A 24 -4.74 -5.64 11.84
CA PHE A 24 -3.43 -5.01 11.82
C PHE A 24 -2.75 -5.05 13.19
N ALA A 25 -3.47 -4.75 14.28
CA ALA A 25 -2.96 -4.82 15.65
C ALA A 25 -2.45 -6.23 15.98
N ARG A 26 -3.21 -7.27 15.62
CA ARG A 26 -2.79 -8.67 15.81
C ARG A 26 -1.51 -9.02 15.06
N LEU A 27 -1.30 -8.48 13.86
CA LEU A 27 -0.04 -8.65 13.12
C LEU A 27 1.13 -7.95 13.80
N GLN A 28 0.89 -6.88 14.57
CA GLN A 28 1.96 -6.20 15.33
C GLN A 28 2.37 -6.96 16.60
N GLU A 29 1.55 -7.89 17.09
CA GLU A 29 1.90 -8.71 18.27
C GLU A 29 2.89 -9.83 17.93
N ASN A 30 2.85 -10.37 16.69
CA ASN A 30 3.72 -11.44 16.24
C ASN A 30 5.05 -10.89 15.70
N THR A 31 6.18 -11.44 16.15
CA THR A 31 7.53 -11.02 15.75
C THR A 31 7.80 -11.16 14.25
N ASP A 32 7.18 -12.14 13.58
CA ASP A 32 7.37 -12.37 12.15
C ASP A 32 6.69 -11.31 11.28
N SER A 33 5.59 -10.72 11.77
CA SER A 33 4.76 -9.77 11.02
C SER A 33 4.77 -8.35 11.58
N ARG A 34 5.38 -8.11 12.74
CA ARG A 34 5.48 -6.78 13.32
C ARG A 34 6.35 -5.88 12.44
N LEU A 35 5.89 -4.67 12.16
CA LEU A 35 6.66 -3.68 11.42
C LEU A 35 7.81 -3.16 12.27
N THR A 36 8.98 -3.03 11.64
CA THR A 36 10.25 -2.59 12.22
C THR A 36 10.87 -1.46 11.40
N ASP A 37 11.89 -0.81 11.95
CA ASP A 37 12.54 0.34 11.30
C ASP A 37 13.04 -0.02 9.90
N GLY A 38 12.66 0.79 8.91
CA GLY A 38 12.99 0.60 7.50
C GLY A 38 12.06 -0.35 6.73
N ASP A 39 11.04 -0.92 7.37
CA ASP A 39 9.95 -1.59 6.63
C ASP A 39 9.11 -0.58 5.85
N ILE A 40 8.42 -1.07 4.83
CA ILE A 40 7.76 -0.22 3.82
C ILE A 40 6.25 -0.38 3.90
N ILE A 41 5.57 0.77 3.84
CA ILE A 41 4.14 0.90 3.59
C ILE A 41 4.00 1.42 2.16
N ALA A 42 3.55 0.56 1.26
CA ALA A 42 3.10 0.97 -0.06
C ALA A 42 1.70 1.59 0.07
N LEU A 43 1.51 2.81 -0.43
CA LEU A 43 0.25 3.53 -0.46
C LEU A 43 -0.17 3.74 -1.92
N ASP A 44 -1.37 3.26 -2.25
CA ASP A 44 -1.91 3.41 -3.60
C ASP A 44 -3.45 3.34 -3.59
N ASP A 45 -4.09 3.68 -4.70
CA ASP A 45 -5.52 3.47 -4.92
C ASP A 45 -5.79 2.47 -6.06
N THR A 46 -6.97 1.86 -6.04
CA THR A 46 -7.43 1.01 -7.14
C THR A 46 -8.91 1.19 -7.38
N LYS A 47 -9.34 0.97 -8.62
CA LYS A 47 -10.75 0.98 -9.01
C LYS A 47 -11.31 -0.42 -8.96
N ILE A 48 -12.45 -0.57 -8.31
CA ILE A 48 -13.25 -1.80 -8.28
C ILE A 48 -14.44 -1.56 -9.19
N GLU A 49 -14.40 -2.18 -10.36
CA GLU A 49 -15.39 -1.97 -11.42
C GLU A 49 -16.71 -2.65 -11.08
N HIS A 50 -17.81 -1.94 -11.32
CA HIS A 50 -19.16 -2.46 -11.18
C HIS A 50 -20.02 -2.02 -12.36
N PRO A 51 -19.77 -2.52 -13.58
CA PRO A 51 -20.43 -2.04 -14.81
C PRO A 51 -21.96 -2.09 -14.75
N HIS A 52 -22.53 -3.00 -13.96
CA HIS A 52 -23.97 -3.18 -13.79
C HIS A 52 -24.52 -2.66 -12.44
N GLY A 53 -23.67 -2.14 -11.56
CA GLY A 53 -24.07 -1.66 -10.24
C GLY A 53 -24.82 -0.33 -10.33
N LYS A 54 -26.04 -0.24 -9.77
CA LYS A 54 -26.84 1.00 -9.80
C LYS A 54 -27.13 1.61 -8.43
N LYS A 55 -27.12 0.79 -7.37
CA LYS A 55 -27.61 1.16 -6.03
C LYS A 55 -26.52 1.18 -4.95
N ILE A 56 -25.26 1.09 -5.33
CA ILE A 56 -24.15 1.06 -4.39
C ILE A 56 -23.73 2.52 -4.09
N PRO A 57 -23.76 2.98 -2.82
CA PRO A 57 -23.64 4.40 -2.46
C PRO A 57 -22.35 5.12 -2.87
N PHE A 58 -21.26 4.37 -3.07
CA PHE A 58 -19.90 4.89 -3.32
C PHE A 58 -19.45 4.71 -4.78
N LEU A 59 -20.37 4.36 -5.68
CA LEU A 59 -20.06 4.29 -7.11
C LEU A 59 -19.93 5.68 -7.73
N CYS A 60 -18.93 5.84 -8.56
CA CYS A 60 -18.75 7.04 -9.35
C CYS A 60 -18.05 6.74 -10.68
N TRP A 61 -18.21 7.65 -11.64
CA TRP A 61 -17.44 7.64 -12.88
C TRP A 61 -16.05 8.22 -12.61
N LEU A 62 -15.03 7.40 -12.82
CA LEU A 62 -13.62 7.79 -12.73
C LEU A 62 -12.91 7.46 -14.03
N PHE A 63 -12.03 8.36 -14.48
CA PHE A 63 -11.24 8.14 -15.67
C PHE A 63 -10.10 7.15 -15.38
N ASP A 64 -9.96 6.12 -16.21
CA ASP A 64 -8.81 5.23 -16.27
C ASP A 64 -7.83 5.66 -17.33
N SER A 65 -6.64 6.05 -16.88
CA SER A 65 -5.53 6.45 -17.75
C SER A 65 -4.86 5.26 -18.43
N SER A 66 -4.99 4.06 -17.88
CA SER A 66 -4.45 2.83 -18.48
C SER A 66 -5.29 2.43 -19.70
N ASP A 67 -6.61 2.38 -19.52
CA ASP A 67 -7.55 1.93 -20.55
C ASP A 67 -8.19 3.10 -21.34
N LYS A 68 -7.84 4.34 -20.98
CA LYS A 68 -8.32 5.60 -21.59
C LYS A 68 -9.84 5.71 -21.64
N CYS A 69 -10.53 5.25 -20.60
CA CYS A 69 -11.99 5.24 -20.55
C CYS A 69 -12.52 5.67 -19.17
N HIS A 70 -13.74 6.18 -19.13
CA HIS A 70 -14.44 6.36 -17.86
C HIS A 70 -15.00 5.02 -17.40
N VAL A 71 -14.69 4.68 -16.15
CA VAL A 71 -15.08 3.42 -15.53
C VAL A 71 -16.02 3.69 -14.37
N TRP A 72 -17.14 2.99 -14.34
CA TRP A 72 -18.09 3.03 -13.25
C TRP A 72 -17.63 2.11 -12.12
N CYS A 73 -17.12 2.71 -11.04
CA CYS A 73 -16.34 1.97 -10.05
C CYS A 73 -16.43 2.56 -8.65
N ILE A 74 -15.98 1.76 -7.69
CA ILE A 74 -15.62 2.19 -6.34
C ILE A 74 -14.12 2.48 -6.35
N ASN A 75 -13.68 3.55 -5.72
CA ASN A 75 -12.27 3.80 -5.52
C ASN A 75 -11.84 3.35 -4.11
N LEU A 76 -10.88 2.44 -4.06
CA LEU A 76 -10.32 1.87 -2.83
C LEU A 76 -8.91 2.43 -2.63
N VAL A 77 -8.73 3.25 -1.61
CA VAL A 77 -7.39 3.67 -1.15
C VAL A 77 -6.91 2.63 -0.15
N SER A 78 -5.73 2.05 -0.35
CA SER A 78 -5.23 1.02 0.55
C SER A 78 -3.73 1.09 0.81
N THR A 79 -3.32 0.36 1.84
CA THR A 79 -1.93 0.25 2.29
C THR A 79 -1.50 -1.20 2.29
N LEU A 80 -0.25 -1.46 1.89
CA LEU A 80 0.37 -2.77 1.93
C LEU A 80 1.72 -2.69 2.65
N ALA A 81 1.93 -3.57 3.64
CA ALA A 81 3.21 -3.75 4.29
C ALA A 81 4.14 -4.61 3.42
N VAL A 82 5.41 -4.23 3.34
CA VAL A 82 6.49 -5.04 2.79
C VAL A 82 7.65 -5.00 3.78
N LEU A 83 7.88 -6.12 4.46
CA LEU A 83 8.89 -6.26 5.50
C LEU A 83 10.24 -6.65 4.92
N LYS A 84 11.32 -6.34 5.65
CA LYS A 84 12.69 -6.75 5.29
C LYS A 84 12.87 -8.27 5.22
N ASN A 85 12.14 -9.02 6.03
CA ASN A 85 12.13 -10.49 6.02
C ASN A 85 11.40 -11.09 4.80
N GLY A 86 10.89 -10.26 3.89
CA GLY A 86 10.19 -10.69 2.68
C GLY A 86 8.69 -10.93 2.84
N LEU A 87 8.15 -10.86 4.07
CA LEU A 87 6.72 -10.94 4.29
C LEU A 87 6.03 -9.67 3.78
N GLU A 88 4.93 -9.84 3.06
CA GLU A 88 4.08 -8.75 2.59
C GLU A 88 2.62 -9.02 2.93
N TYR A 89 1.86 -8.02 3.35
CA TYR A 89 0.44 -8.20 3.65
C TYR A 89 -0.36 -6.90 3.51
N PRO A 90 -1.64 -6.96 3.12
CA PRO A 90 -2.49 -5.79 3.05
C PRO A 90 -2.83 -5.31 4.46
N MET A 91 -2.75 -4.00 4.68
CA MET A 91 -2.95 -3.37 5.98
C MET A 91 -4.37 -2.79 6.07
N LEU A 92 -4.48 -1.47 5.98
CA LEU A 92 -5.70 -0.71 6.11
C LEU A 92 -6.20 -0.27 4.73
N TRP A 93 -7.50 -0.05 4.62
CA TRP A 93 -8.14 0.43 3.40
C TRP A 93 -9.32 1.35 3.71
N ARG A 94 -9.68 2.22 2.77
CA ARG A 94 -10.86 3.09 2.83
C ARG A 94 -11.50 3.21 1.46
N PHE A 95 -12.83 3.22 1.42
CA PHE A 95 -13.53 3.67 0.22
C PHE A 95 -13.45 5.18 0.13
N TRP A 96 -13.07 5.65 -1.05
CA TRP A 96 -13.20 7.05 -1.40
C TRP A 96 -14.58 7.29 -2.03
N VAL A 97 -15.26 8.31 -1.51
CA VAL A 97 -16.61 8.70 -1.95
C VAL A 97 -16.53 10.05 -2.65
N LYS A 98 -17.07 10.12 -3.86
CA LYS A 98 -17.11 11.36 -4.64
C LYS A 98 -18.22 12.27 -4.13
N ASN A 99 -17.86 13.27 -3.35
CA ASN A 99 -18.77 14.34 -2.95
C ASN A 99 -18.65 15.51 -3.94
N GLY A 100 -19.76 15.93 -4.55
CA GLY A 100 -19.76 16.84 -5.73
C GLY A 100 -19.09 18.21 -5.56
N GLN A 101 -18.77 18.63 -4.33
CA GLN A 101 -18.12 19.91 -4.03
C GLN A 101 -16.68 19.77 -3.51
N GLU A 102 -16.23 18.56 -3.19
CA GLU A 102 -14.95 18.35 -2.52
C GLU A 102 -13.84 18.04 -3.52
N ASN A 103 -12.63 18.52 -3.21
CA ASN A 103 -11.45 18.22 -4.01
C ASN A 103 -11.06 16.75 -3.82
N GLU A 104 -11.21 15.93 -4.85
CA GLU A 104 -10.86 14.50 -4.88
C GLU A 104 -9.46 14.22 -4.34
N LYS A 105 -8.50 15.07 -4.70
CA LYS A 105 -7.12 14.92 -4.25
C LYS A 105 -7.00 15.09 -2.74
N GLN A 106 -7.69 16.10 -2.20
CA GLN A 106 -7.64 16.42 -0.79
C GLN A 106 -8.29 15.30 0.04
N THR A 107 -9.46 14.82 -0.39
CA THR A 107 -10.22 13.80 0.35
C THR A 107 -9.50 12.44 0.37
N LYS A 108 -8.90 11.98 -0.74
CA LYS A 108 -8.07 10.75 -0.70
C LYS A 108 -6.80 10.92 0.15
N LEU A 109 -6.18 12.09 0.13
CA LEU A 109 -5.03 12.38 1.01
C LEU A 109 -5.44 12.34 2.48
N ASP A 110 -6.65 12.78 2.82
CA ASP A 110 -7.14 12.74 4.19
C ASP A 110 -7.47 11.30 4.64
N LEU A 111 -7.99 10.45 3.75
CA LEU A 111 -8.10 9.00 4.00
C LEU A 111 -6.73 8.35 4.23
N ALA A 112 -5.73 8.71 3.41
CA ALA A 112 -4.36 8.21 3.60
C ALA A 112 -3.76 8.65 4.94
N LYS A 113 -3.95 9.92 5.35
CA LYS A 113 -3.52 10.39 6.67
C LYS A 113 -4.22 9.65 7.79
N GLN A 114 -5.52 9.39 7.67
CA GLN A 114 -6.27 8.65 8.68
C GLN A 114 -5.67 7.25 8.88
N MET A 115 -5.47 6.50 7.80
CA MET A 115 -4.87 5.17 7.88
C MET A 115 -3.45 5.21 8.45
N LEU A 116 -2.60 6.14 7.99
CA LEU A 116 -1.22 6.26 8.50
C LEU A 116 -1.16 6.72 9.96
N ALA A 117 -2.13 7.53 10.42
CA ALA A 117 -2.25 7.91 11.82
C ALA A 117 -2.62 6.71 12.70
N GLU A 118 -3.56 5.87 12.24
CA GLU A 118 -3.92 4.61 12.92
C GLU A 118 -2.71 3.66 12.98
N VAL A 119 -1.93 3.56 11.90
CA VAL A 119 -0.65 2.81 11.92
C VAL A 119 0.29 3.36 12.98
N ARG A 120 0.43 4.68 13.06
CA ARG A 120 1.32 5.34 14.02
C ARG A 120 0.85 5.21 15.47
N GLN A 121 -0.44 4.97 15.72
CA GLN A 121 -0.95 4.67 17.06
C GLN A 121 -0.47 3.31 17.54
N LEU A 122 -0.42 2.31 16.66
CA LEU A 122 -0.07 0.93 16.99
C LEU A 122 1.44 0.64 16.86
N ASN A 123 2.15 1.38 16.01
CA ASN A 123 3.56 1.15 15.73
C ASN A 123 4.34 2.47 15.67
N LYS A 124 5.48 2.56 16.37
CA LYS A 124 6.33 3.77 16.45
C LYS A 124 7.63 3.68 15.63
N ALA A 125 7.85 2.57 14.93
CA ALA A 125 9.01 2.37 14.07
C ALA A 125 9.12 3.44 12.99
N ARG A 126 10.34 3.74 12.56
CA ARG A 126 10.60 4.64 11.44
C ARG A 126 10.37 3.88 10.12
N LEU A 127 9.21 4.09 9.52
CA LEU A 127 8.74 3.35 8.34
C LEU A 127 8.83 4.20 7.07
N TRP A 128 9.04 3.53 5.95
CA TRP A 128 8.97 4.13 4.62
C TRP A 128 7.54 4.16 4.12
N VAL A 129 7.11 5.28 3.53
CA VAL A 129 5.86 5.44 2.79
C VAL A 129 6.19 5.62 1.33
N ALA A 130 6.08 4.54 0.57
CA ALA A 130 6.30 4.53 -0.87
C ALA A 130 4.95 4.71 -1.59
N MET A 131 4.82 5.76 -2.40
CA MET A 131 3.52 6.15 -2.96
C MET A 131 3.60 6.55 -4.43
N ASP A 132 2.48 6.39 -5.15
CA ASP A 132 2.36 6.94 -6.49
C ASP A 132 2.50 8.47 -6.49
N ARG A 133 2.93 9.03 -7.63
CA ARG A 133 3.05 10.48 -7.83
C ARG A 133 1.73 11.20 -7.58
N TRP A 134 0.59 10.56 -7.76
CA TRP A 134 -0.73 11.14 -7.53
C TRP A 134 -0.85 11.71 -6.10
N PHE A 135 -0.32 10.98 -5.10
CA PHE A 135 -0.27 11.38 -3.69
C PHE A 135 0.76 12.48 -3.38
N LEU A 136 1.60 12.89 -4.33
CA LEU A 136 2.58 13.97 -4.14
C LEU A 136 1.87 15.30 -3.88
N CYS A 137 1.88 15.72 -2.61
CA CYS A 137 1.38 16.99 -2.10
C CYS A 137 2.28 17.50 -0.97
N LYS A 138 2.76 18.75 -1.05
CA LYS A 138 3.72 19.31 -0.07
C LYS A 138 3.18 19.33 1.37
N LYS A 139 1.89 19.62 1.56
CA LYS A 139 1.26 19.56 2.90
C LYS A 139 1.27 18.13 3.44
N PHE A 140 1.01 17.14 2.58
CA PHE A 140 1.06 15.72 2.96
C PHE A 140 2.49 15.26 3.28
N LEU A 141 3.48 15.63 2.48
CA LEU A 141 4.89 15.29 2.76
C LEU A 141 5.37 15.87 4.10
N ASN A 142 5.00 17.12 4.42
CA ASN A 142 5.30 17.71 5.72
C ASN A 142 4.63 16.95 6.87
N TRP A 143 3.38 16.53 6.67
CA TRP A 143 2.68 15.73 7.65
C TRP A 143 3.35 14.37 7.87
N LEU A 144 3.79 13.68 6.81
CA LEU A 144 4.56 12.43 6.91
C LEU A 144 5.83 12.61 7.74
N MET A 145 6.62 13.65 7.43
CA MET A 145 7.83 13.96 8.20
C MET A 145 7.51 14.29 9.67
N GLY A 146 6.40 15.00 9.93
CA GLY A 146 5.93 15.29 11.29
C GLY A 146 5.48 14.05 12.08
N GLN A 147 5.09 12.97 11.38
CA GLN A 147 4.72 11.68 11.97
C GLN A 147 5.88 10.67 11.99
N ASN A 148 7.12 11.13 11.75
CA ASN A 148 8.33 10.31 11.68
C ASN A 148 8.25 9.19 10.61
N PHE A 149 7.60 9.47 9.48
CA PHE A 149 7.67 8.63 8.29
C PHE A 149 8.73 9.16 7.33
N ASP A 150 9.47 8.24 6.73
CA ASP A 150 10.24 8.52 5.53
C ASP A 150 9.35 8.32 4.31
N TRP A 151 9.54 9.09 3.26
CA TRP A 151 8.69 9.04 2.07
C TRP A 151 9.52 8.96 0.80
N VAL A 152 8.97 8.28 -0.20
CA VAL A 152 9.55 8.24 -1.55
C VAL A 152 8.44 8.19 -2.59
N THR A 153 8.60 8.97 -3.66
CA THR A 153 7.64 9.02 -4.77
C THR A 153 8.30 9.49 -6.07
N LYS A 154 7.64 9.23 -7.20
CA LYS A 154 8.06 9.78 -8.51
C LYS A 154 7.76 11.28 -8.56
N ALA A 155 8.74 12.06 -9.01
CA ALA A 155 8.56 13.48 -9.28
C ALA A 155 7.64 13.70 -10.48
N LYS A 156 6.81 14.74 -10.40
CA LYS A 156 6.00 15.21 -11.53
C LYS A 156 6.85 16.08 -12.43
N ARG A 157 6.50 16.14 -13.73
CA ARG A 157 7.18 16.99 -14.73
C ARG A 157 7.29 18.45 -14.30
N ASN A 158 6.29 18.97 -13.58
CA ASN A 158 6.21 20.34 -13.08
C ASN A 158 6.67 20.51 -11.61
N THR A 159 7.29 19.48 -11.01
CA THR A 159 7.80 19.58 -9.64
C THR A 159 8.90 20.62 -9.56
N ALA A 160 8.68 21.67 -8.76
CA ALA A 160 9.64 22.74 -8.57
C ALA A 160 10.75 22.30 -7.60
N LEU A 161 11.91 21.97 -8.16
CA LEU A 161 13.15 21.63 -7.47
C LEU A 161 14.12 22.80 -7.51
N PHE A 162 15.10 22.83 -6.63
CA PHE A 162 16.06 23.93 -6.49
C PHE A 162 17.47 23.43 -6.22
N ARG A 163 18.47 24.15 -6.71
CA ARG A 163 19.89 23.94 -6.35
C ARG A 163 20.40 25.18 -5.62
N LYS A 164 21.16 24.97 -4.57
CA LYS A 164 21.78 26.03 -3.77
C LYS A 164 23.07 26.47 -4.46
N ILE A 165 23.19 27.76 -4.77
CA ILE A 165 24.34 28.34 -5.46
C ILE A 165 24.79 29.58 -4.69
N TYR A 166 26.11 29.75 -4.56
CA TYR A 166 26.69 30.97 -4.01
C TYR A 166 26.78 32.04 -5.10
N ASP A 167 26.20 33.22 -4.85
CA ASP A 167 26.28 34.36 -5.74
C ASP A 167 27.45 35.26 -5.29
N PRO A 168 28.60 35.23 -5.99
CA PRO A 168 29.78 35.98 -5.59
C PRO A 168 29.56 37.50 -5.70
N VAL A 169 28.64 37.96 -6.56
CA VAL A 169 28.35 39.39 -6.74
C VAL A 169 27.60 39.96 -5.54
N LEU A 170 26.74 39.16 -4.92
CA LEU A 170 25.92 39.59 -3.79
C LEU A 170 26.40 39.06 -2.44
N GLY A 171 27.44 38.23 -2.42
CA GLY A 171 27.98 37.59 -1.23
C GLY A 171 26.95 36.74 -0.48
N LYS A 172 25.96 36.17 -1.20
CA LYS A 172 24.80 35.49 -0.60
C LYS A 172 24.47 34.19 -1.31
N GLU A 173 23.97 33.23 -0.55
CA GLU A 173 23.44 31.98 -1.08
C GLU A 173 22.05 32.20 -1.70
N ARG A 174 21.83 31.63 -2.88
CA ARG A 174 20.57 31.70 -3.63
C ARG A 174 20.12 30.31 -4.06
N TYR A 175 18.81 30.15 -4.20
CA TYR A 175 18.19 28.92 -4.70
C TYR A 175 17.69 29.14 -6.12
N ILE A 176 18.30 28.46 -7.08
CA ILE A 176 17.89 28.52 -8.49
C ILE A 176 16.91 27.39 -8.77
N LYS A 177 15.78 27.72 -9.39
CA LYS A 177 14.76 26.74 -9.78
C LYS A 177 15.28 25.85 -10.90
N LEU A 178 15.07 24.54 -10.75
CA LEU A 178 15.45 23.51 -11.71
C LEU A 178 14.23 22.83 -12.31
N ASN A 179 14.38 22.37 -13.55
CA ASN A 179 13.42 21.49 -14.20
C ASN A 179 13.83 20.02 -13.99
N PRO A 180 12.96 19.13 -13.48
CA PRO A 180 13.24 17.71 -13.36
C PRO A 180 13.78 17.05 -14.65
N LYS A 181 13.32 17.49 -15.83
CA LYS A 181 13.81 16.98 -17.12
C LYS A 181 15.25 17.40 -17.42
N GLN A 182 15.67 18.59 -16.96
CA GLN A 182 17.06 19.05 -17.10
C GLN A 182 17.97 18.23 -16.19
N LEU A 183 17.55 17.99 -14.94
CA LEU A 183 18.28 17.13 -14.00
C LEU A 183 18.52 15.73 -14.56
N LEU A 184 17.48 15.10 -15.13
CA LEU A 184 17.63 13.78 -15.76
C LEU A 184 18.58 13.84 -16.95
N ARG A 185 18.56 14.91 -17.75
CA ARG A 185 19.47 15.09 -18.88
C ARG A 185 20.93 15.26 -18.45
N GLU A 186 21.19 15.98 -17.35
CA GLU A 186 22.53 16.18 -16.79
C GLU A 186 23.19 14.84 -16.45
N VAL A 187 22.43 13.91 -15.87
CA VAL A 187 22.98 12.63 -15.35
C VAL A 187 22.76 11.43 -16.28
N TYR A 188 22.06 11.61 -17.41
CA TYR A 188 21.67 10.51 -18.29
C TYR A 188 22.86 9.74 -18.87
N SER A 189 23.96 10.43 -19.21
CA SER A 189 25.17 9.78 -19.73
C SER A 189 25.77 8.81 -18.72
N GLN A 190 25.87 9.23 -17.46
CA GLN A 190 26.37 8.41 -16.35
C GLN A 190 25.41 7.25 -16.06
N LEU A 191 24.11 7.52 -16.02
CA LEU A 191 23.07 6.52 -15.81
C LEU A 191 23.12 5.41 -16.87
N ARG A 192 23.39 5.77 -18.13
CA ARG A 192 23.52 4.81 -19.25
C ARG A 192 24.77 3.92 -19.12
N VAL A 193 25.87 4.45 -18.59
CA VAL A 193 27.12 3.69 -18.40
C VAL A 193 26.97 2.65 -17.29
N LEU A 194 26.24 2.97 -16.22
CA LEU A 194 26.01 2.07 -15.09
C LEU A 194 25.19 0.82 -15.48
N GLY A 195 24.42 0.87 -16.57
CA GLY A 195 23.66 -0.27 -17.10
C GLY A 195 22.19 -0.30 -16.68
N LYS A 196 21.52 -1.44 -16.88
CA LYS A 196 20.12 -1.62 -16.46
C LYS A 196 20.03 -1.68 -14.93
N GLU A 197 18.91 -1.22 -14.37
CA GLU A 197 18.66 -1.15 -12.91
C GLU A 197 19.54 -0.13 -12.16
N SER A 198 20.19 0.77 -12.90
CA SER A 198 21.04 1.78 -12.30
C SER A 198 20.24 2.86 -11.61
N VAL A 199 20.67 3.19 -10.41
CA VAL A 199 20.14 4.27 -9.59
C VAL A 199 21.29 5.25 -9.38
N LEU A 200 21.03 6.54 -9.64
CA LEU A 200 22.05 7.59 -9.50
C LEU A 200 21.49 8.75 -8.67
N SER A 201 22.14 9.02 -7.54
CA SER A 201 21.82 10.16 -6.68
C SER A 201 22.31 11.47 -7.32
N ILE A 202 21.45 12.48 -7.32
CA ILE A 202 21.75 13.85 -7.76
C ILE A 202 21.92 14.72 -6.51
N PRO A 203 23.14 15.21 -6.22
CA PRO A 203 23.41 15.97 -4.99
C PRO A 203 22.80 17.38 -5.03
N ASP A 204 22.73 17.98 -3.85
CA ASP A 204 22.38 19.40 -3.62
C ASP A 204 21.03 19.84 -4.19
N ILE A 205 20.05 18.94 -4.17
CA ILE A 205 18.68 19.22 -4.58
C ILE A 205 17.81 19.54 -3.38
N TYR A 206 17.03 20.61 -3.52
CA TYR A 206 16.14 21.13 -2.50
C TYR A 206 14.71 21.23 -3.03
N ILE A 207 13.74 21.08 -2.12
CA ILE A 207 12.33 21.34 -2.37
C ILE A 207 11.81 22.44 -1.47
N LYS A 208 11.05 23.37 -2.03
CA LYS A 208 10.40 24.46 -1.28
C LYS A 208 9.13 23.95 -0.61
N MET A 209 9.09 23.93 0.72
CA MET A 209 8.02 23.34 1.54
C MET A 209 7.35 24.39 2.42
N PRO A 210 6.00 24.39 2.53
CA PRO A 210 5.29 25.27 3.46
C PRO A 210 5.52 24.81 4.90
N TYR A 211 5.52 25.73 5.87
CA TYR A 211 5.44 25.39 7.30
C TYR A 211 4.63 26.47 8.02
N GLU A 212 3.92 26.07 9.08
CA GLU A 212 3.15 26.99 9.90
C GLU A 212 4.02 27.53 11.03
N THR A 213 3.91 28.83 11.29
CA THR A 213 4.57 29.50 12.41
C THR A 213 3.67 30.61 12.92
N LEU A 214 3.95 31.12 14.11
CA LEU A 214 3.25 32.29 14.65
C LEU A 214 3.94 33.58 14.22
N THR A 215 3.14 34.61 13.95
CA THR A 215 3.62 36.00 13.85
C THR A 215 3.99 36.53 15.24
N ARG A 216 4.71 37.66 15.31
CA ARG A 216 4.97 38.37 16.58
C ARG A 216 3.70 38.71 17.37
N LYS A 217 2.53 38.73 16.71
CA LYS A 217 1.21 39.01 17.29
C LYS A 217 0.39 37.73 17.57
N GLY A 218 1.00 36.55 17.57
CA GLY A 218 0.33 35.27 17.86
C GLY A 218 -0.59 34.73 16.75
N LYS A 219 -0.70 35.40 15.59
CA LYS A 219 -1.50 34.90 14.46
C LYS A 219 -0.75 33.82 13.67
N PRO A 220 -1.40 32.72 13.24
CA PRO A 220 -0.77 31.70 12.40
C PRO A 220 -0.46 32.25 11.01
N ILE A 221 0.75 31.99 10.51
CA ILE A 221 1.21 32.34 9.17
C ILE A 221 1.92 31.15 8.50
N THR A 222 1.64 30.93 7.22
CA THR A 222 2.37 29.94 6.42
C THR A 222 3.63 30.58 5.84
N ARG A 223 4.80 30.10 6.26
CA ARG A 223 6.10 30.45 5.66
C ARG A 223 6.59 29.33 4.74
N GLN A 224 7.68 29.60 4.03
CA GLN A 224 8.30 28.65 3.10
C GLN A 224 9.73 28.39 3.53
N ARG A 225 10.17 27.14 3.49
CA ARG A 225 11.56 26.73 3.74
C ARG A 225 12.06 25.85 2.60
N PHE A 226 13.36 25.88 2.34
CA PHE A 226 14.01 24.92 1.44
C PHE A 226 14.51 23.76 2.28
N LEU A 227 14.09 22.55 1.92
CA LEU A 227 14.57 21.33 2.56
C LEU A 227 15.40 20.53 1.55
N PRO A 228 16.57 20.01 1.95
CA PRO A 228 17.33 19.11 1.09
C PRO A 228 16.53 17.81 0.92
N ILE A 229 16.58 17.23 -0.28
CA ILE A 229 15.93 15.97 -0.61
C ILE A 229 16.88 15.07 -1.38
N ALA A 230 16.70 13.75 -1.25
CA ALA A 230 17.29 12.83 -2.21
C ALA A 230 16.55 12.97 -3.54
N ALA A 231 17.27 13.35 -4.58
CA ALA A 231 16.80 13.32 -5.96
C ALA A 231 17.54 12.20 -6.67
N ILE A 232 16.81 11.23 -7.20
CA ILE A 232 17.38 9.96 -7.64
C ILE A 232 16.92 9.68 -9.07
N ALA A 233 17.86 9.63 -10.01
CA ALA A 233 17.58 9.20 -11.38
C ALA A 233 17.60 7.67 -11.45
N ALA A 234 16.55 7.08 -12.03
CA ALA A 234 16.44 5.64 -12.21
C ALA A 234 15.88 5.32 -13.62
N THR A 235 16.21 4.15 -14.16
CA THR A 235 15.70 3.69 -15.46
C THR A 235 14.48 2.78 -15.30
N TYR A 236 13.56 2.78 -16.27
CA TYR A 236 12.45 1.82 -16.33
C TYR A 236 12.97 0.40 -16.62
N GLU A 237 12.38 -0.58 -15.94
CA GLU A 237 12.38 -1.95 -16.42
C GLU A 237 11.57 -1.99 -17.73
N LYS A 238 12.13 -2.51 -18.83
CA LYS A 238 11.36 -2.72 -20.07
C LYS A 238 10.33 -3.84 -19.82
N GLN A 239 9.18 -3.49 -19.25
CA GLN A 239 7.94 -4.23 -19.52
C GLN A 239 7.19 -3.42 -20.58
N ALA A 240 7.05 -4.04 -21.75
CA ALA A 240 6.44 -3.42 -22.91
C ALA A 240 4.98 -3.06 -22.61
N VAL A 241 4.68 -1.76 -22.61
CA VAL A 241 3.36 -1.28 -23.01
C VAL A 241 3.60 -0.10 -23.95
N GLU A 242 3.35 -0.35 -25.23
CA GLU A 242 3.35 0.65 -26.28
C GLU A 242 2.16 1.60 -26.11
N GLY A 243 2.37 2.90 -26.39
CA GLY A 243 1.31 3.76 -26.90
C GLY A 243 0.42 4.50 -25.89
N SER A 244 0.99 5.45 -25.14
CA SER A 244 0.19 6.48 -24.45
C SER A 244 0.39 7.84 -25.13
N ILE A 245 -0.50 8.19 -26.06
CA ILE A 245 -0.71 9.59 -26.48
C ILE A 245 -1.27 10.34 -25.27
N VAL A 246 -0.60 11.42 -24.88
CA VAL A 246 -0.85 12.20 -23.66
C VAL A 246 -1.95 13.23 -23.92
N LEU A 247 -3.04 13.18 -23.14
CA LEU A 247 -4.04 14.25 -23.08
C LEU A 247 -3.59 15.36 -22.09
N PRO A 248 -4.04 16.62 -22.27
CA PRO A 248 -3.45 17.79 -21.62
C PRO A 248 -3.69 17.94 -20.10
N GLU A 249 -4.60 17.17 -19.51
CA GLU A 249 -5.06 17.37 -18.13
C GLU A 249 -4.32 16.52 -17.07
N GLU A 250 -3.36 15.67 -17.47
CA GLU A 250 -2.68 14.75 -16.55
C GLU A 250 -1.32 15.26 -16.04
N GLU A 251 -1.06 15.11 -14.74
CA GLU A 251 0.25 15.33 -14.11
C GLU A 251 1.27 14.26 -14.57
N CYS A 252 1.89 14.49 -15.72
CA CYS A 252 2.88 13.60 -16.31
C CYS A 252 4.11 13.41 -15.39
N PRO A 253 4.70 12.19 -15.32
CA PRO A 253 5.95 11.98 -14.60
C PRO A 253 7.09 12.79 -15.23
N ALA A 254 8.08 13.16 -14.42
CA ALA A 254 9.32 13.71 -14.93
C ALA A 254 10.15 12.59 -15.56
N THR A 255 10.14 12.51 -16.89
CA THR A 255 10.90 11.51 -17.64
C THR A 255 11.82 12.15 -18.67
N PHE A 256 12.93 11.47 -18.96
CA PHE A 256 13.82 11.76 -20.06
C PHE A 256 14.30 10.45 -20.65
N LYS A 257 13.85 10.14 -21.88
CA LYS A 257 14.03 8.81 -22.50
C LYS A 257 13.45 7.71 -21.59
N ASP A 258 14.24 6.72 -21.23
CA ASP A 258 13.93 5.61 -20.33
C ASP A 258 14.25 5.91 -18.85
N ALA A 259 14.60 7.16 -18.50
CA ALA A 259 14.86 7.57 -17.13
C ALA A 259 13.68 8.33 -16.51
N TYR A 260 13.47 8.14 -15.20
CA TYR A 260 12.52 8.88 -14.37
C TYR A 260 13.21 9.38 -13.08
N LEU A 261 12.61 10.39 -12.46
CA LEU A 261 13.14 11.00 -11.22
C LEU A 261 12.31 10.57 -9.99
N LEU A 262 12.97 10.00 -9.00
CA LEU A 262 12.44 9.78 -7.66
C LEU A 262 12.88 10.93 -6.73
N ILE A 263 12.02 11.23 -5.76
CA ILE A 263 12.30 12.18 -4.69
C ILE A 263 11.99 11.57 -3.32
N SER A 264 12.81 11.87 -2.32
CA SER A 264 12.65 11.40 -0.94
C SER A 264 13.19 12.41 0.09
N ASN A 265 12.71 12.35 1.34
CA ASN A 265 13.28 13.11 2.47
C ASN A 265 14.61 12.55 3.00
N ARG A 266 15.04 11.35 2.61
CA ARG A 266 16.30 10.75 3.08
C ARG A 266 17.44 11.01 2.12
N VAL A 267 18.05 12.19 2.29
CA VAL A 267 19.25 12.62 1.55
C VAL A 267 20.45 11.74 1.85
N ASP A 268 20.49 11.20 3.06
CA ASP A 268 21.55 10.35 3.60
C ASP A 268 21.51 8.92 3.07
N THR A 269 20.34 8.39 2.70
CA THR A 269 20.18 7.01 2.19
C THR A 269 19.38 6.94 0.87
N PRO A 270 19.89 7.52 -0.23
CA PRO A 270 19.18 7.52 -1.52
C PRO A 270 18.95 6.12 -2.11
N GLU A 271 19.86 5.17 -1.88
CA GLU A 271 19.72 3.78 -2.34
C GLU A 271 18.59 3.03 -1.62
N GLU A 272 18.45 3.26 -0.30
CA GLU A 272 17.32 2.74 0.47
C GLU A 272 16.00 3.32 -0.02
N ALA A 273 15.96 4.62 -0.34
CA ALA A 273 14.78 5.26 -0.92
C ALA A 273 14.38 4.62 -2.26
N ALA A 274 15.36 4.36 -3.15
CA ALA A 274 15.11 3.70 -4.42
C ALA A 274 14.59 2.25 -4.22
N THR A 275 15.19 1.50 -3.29
CA THR A 275 14.77 0.15 -2.91
C THR A 275 13.34 0.16 -2.34
N ALA A 276 13.02 1.12 -1.48
CA ALA A 276 11.69 1.30 -0.91
C ALA A 276 10.66 1.59 -2.01
N TYR A 277 11.01 2.43 -2.99
CA TYR A 277 10.13 2.72 -4.12
C TYR A 277 9.93 1.50 -5.04
N ALA A 278 10.98 0.70 -5.30
CA ALA A 278 10.86 -0.52 -6.10
C ALA A 278 9.88 -1.52 -5.44
N LYS A 279 9.98 -1.69 -4.12
CA LYS A 279 9.07 -2.54 -3.34
C LYS A 279 7.62 -2.05 -3.32
N ARG A 280 7.33 -0.80 -3.68
CA ARG A 280 5.95 -0.30 -3.85
C ARG A 280 5.16 -1.14 -4.86
N TRP A 281 5.80 -1.67 -5.91
CA TRP A 281 5.15 -2.49 -6.95
C TRP A 281 4.35 -3.67 -6.38
N ARG A 282 4.70 -4.17 -5.19
CA ARG A 282 3.96 -5.23 -4.50
C ARG A 282 2.48 -4.92 -4.29
N ILE A 283 2.11 -3.64 -4.13
CA ILE A 283 0.68 -3.26 -4.00
C ILE A 283 -0.09 -3.45 -5.31
N GLU A 284 0.55 -3.22 -6.46
CA GLU A 284 -0.08 -3.49 -7.76
C GLU A 284 -0.23 -5.00 -8.00
N VAL A 285 0.77 -5.78 -7.61
CA VAL A 285 0.69 -7.25 -7.65
C VAL A 285 -0.46 -7.74 -6.76
N PHE A 286 -0.61 -7.16 -5.57
CA PHE A 286 -1.75 -7.41 -4.70
C PHE A 286 -3.08 -7.07 -5.39
N TYR A 287 -3.23 -5.89 -6.00
CA TYR A 287 -4.47 -5.54 -6.69
C TYR A 287 -4.81 -6.46 -7.85
N ARG A 288 -3.83 -6.84 -8.68
CA ARG A 288 -4.05 -7.82 -9.77
C ARG A 288 -4.53 -9.14 -9.22
N THR A 289 -3.85 -9.65 -8.19
CA THR A 289 -4.21 -10.89 -7.50
C THR A 289 -5.60 -10.82 -6.87
N ALA A 290 -5.92 -9.70 -6.21
CA ALA A 290 -7.20 -9.49 -5.56
C ALA A 290 -8.36 -9.49 -6.56
N LYS A 291 -8.16 -8.84 -7.72
CA LYS A 291 -9.15 -8.80 -8.82
C LYS A 291 -9.30 -10.16 -9.51
N GLN A 292 -8.20 -10.83 -9.85
CA GLN A 292 -8.21 -12.05 -10.65
C GLN A 292 -8.53 -13.32 -9.84
N ASN A 293 -8.00 -13.45 -8.63
CA ASN A 293 -8.06 -14.70 -7.87
C ASN A 293 -8.95 -14.64 -6.62
N LEU A 294 -9.13 -13.47 -6.02
CA LEU A 294 -9.89 -13.30 -4.76
C LEU A 294 -11.28 -12.67 -4.96
N GLY A 295 -11.62 -12.27 -6.20
CA GLY A 295 -12.94 -11.76 -6.53
C GLY A 295 -13.23 -10.36 -5.98
N LEU A 296 -12.22 -9.46 -5.95
CA LEU A 296 -12.41 -8.07 -5.49
C LEU A 296 -13.55 -7.35 -6.24
N THR A 297 -13.71 -7.61 -7.54
CA THR A 297 -14.76 -7.06 -8.40
C THR A 297 -16.04 -7.90 -8.45
N SER A 298 -16.10 -9.02 -7.72
CA SER A 298 -17.18 -10.00 -7.78
C SER A 298 -18.23 -9.83 -6.66
N CYS A 299 -18.26 -8.66 -6.01
CA CYS A 299 -19.29 -8.33 -5.02
C CYS A 299 -20.50 -7.67 -5.69
N TYR A 300 -21.62 -8.40 -5.78
CA TYR A 300 -22.86 -7.89 -6.40
C TYR A 300 -23.91 -7.43 -5.38
N ALA A 301 -23.52 -7.32 -4.11
CA ALA A 301 -24.42 -6.81 -3.08
C ALA A 301 -24.76 -5.34 -3.35
N GLN A 302 -25.94 -4.91 -2.89
CA GLN A 302 -26.34 -3.49 -2.96
C GLN A 302 -26.09 -2.77 -1.62
N SER A 303 -25.89 -3.54 -0.55
CA SER A 303 -25.66 -3.01 0.79
C SER A 303 -24.23 -2.52 0.93
N GLU A 304 -24.07 -1.30 1.43
CA GLU A 304 -22.77 -0.74 1.82
C GLU A 304 -22.00 -1.67 2.74
N THR A 305 -22.65 -2.11 3.80
CA THR A 305 -22.08 -3.03 4.79
C THR A 305 -21.53 -4.30 4.18
N ALA A 306 -22.22 -4.86 3.17
CA ALA A 306 -21.75 -6.06 2.49
C ALA A 306 -20.49 -5.82 1.67
N HIS A 307 -20.31 -4.63 1.07
CA HIS A 307 -19.04 -4.27 0.43
C HIS A 307 -17.91 -4.09 1.44
N PHE A 308 -18.18 -3.48 2.59
CA PHE A 308 -17.20 -3.37 3.67
C PHE A 308 -16.77 -4.75 4.17
N ALA A 309 -17.73 -5.65 4.39
CA ALA A 309 -17.48 -7.03 4.76
C ALA A 309 -16.64 -7.76 3.70
N HIS A 310 -17.02 -7.63 2.42
CA HIS A 310 -16.34 -8.27 1.30
C HIS A 310 -14.86 -7.86 1.22
N VAL A 311 -14.59 -6.56 1.26
CA VAL A 311 -13.21 -6.06 1.18
C VAL A 311 -12.40 -6.47 2.40
N GLU A 312 -12.95 -6.37 3.61
CA GLU A 312 -12.20 -6.75 4.82
C GLU A 312 -11.92 -8.26 4.89
N LEU A 313 -12.88 -9.10 4.52
CA LEU A 313 -12.69 -10.55 4.44
C LEU A 313 -11.67 -10.92 3.35
N LEU A 314 -11.66 -10.21 2.21
CA LEU A 314 -10.65 -10.38 1.17
C LEU A 314 -9.26 -10.00 1.68
N PHE A 315 -9.12 -8.87 2.38
CA PHE A 315 -7.86 -8.44 2.99
C PHE A 315 -7.38 -9.45 4.04
N THR A 316 -8.30 -10.00 4.83
CA THR A 316 -8.01 -11.06 5.81
C THR A 316 -7.52 -12.33 5.13
N ALA A 317 -8.24 -12.82 4.12
CA ALA A 317 -7.85 -13.99 3.34
C ALA A 317 -6.47 -13.80 2.70
N LYS A 318 -6.22 -12.63 2.10
CA LYS A 318 -4.90 -12.32 1.51
C LYS A 318 -3.80 -12.26 2.56
N THR A 319 -4.07 -11.72 3.74
CA THR A 319 -3.12 -11.71 4.87
C THR A 319 -2.70 -13.14 5.22
N LEU A 320 -3.66 -14.05 5.38
CA LEU A 320 -3.40 -15.46 5.70
C LEU A 320 -2.64 -16.17 4.58
N LEU A 321 -3.01 -15.92 3.32
CA LEU A 321 -2.32 -16.46 2.15
C LEU A 321 -0.87 -16.01 2.09
N CYS A 322 -0.60 -14.72 2.29
CA CYS A 322 0.76 -14.20 2.29
C CYS A 322 1.61 -14.80 3.41
N TYR A 323 1.05 -14.92 4.61
CA TYR A 323 1.77 -15.50 5.73
C TYR A 323 2.09 -16.99 5.49
N ALA A 324 1.12 -17.76 4.99
CA ALA A 324 1.32 -19.17 4.65
C ALA A 324 2.38 -19.35 3.56
N SER A 325 2.31 -18.55 2.49
CA SER A 325 3.34 -18.54 1.43
C SER A 325 4.71 -18.20 1.99
N TRP A 326 4.81 -17.18 2.84
CA TRP A 326 6.08 -16.74 3.42
C TRP A 326 6.69 -17.80 4.34
N GLU A 327 5.90 -18.40 5.24
CA GLU A 327 6.38 -19.43 6.16
C GLU A 327 6.90 -20.66 5.39
N CYS A 328 6.23 -21.06 4.30
CA CYS A 328 6.71 -22.13 3.43
C CYS A 328 8.00 -21.79 2.68
N ASN A 329 8.19 -20.52 2.30
CA ASN A 329 9.35 -20.08 1.52
C ASN A 329 10.59 -19.76 2.36
N LYS A 330 10.44 -19.62 3.68
CA LYS A 330 11.49 -19.15 4.60
C LYS A 330 12.78 -19.98 4.58
N GLU A 331 12.74 -21.24 4.16
CA GLU A 331 13.90 -22.15 4.15
C GLU A 331 14.26 -22.72 2.78
N GLY A 332 14.01 -21.95 1.71
CA GLY A 332 14.56 -22.29 0.39
C GLY A 332 13.87 -23.49 -0.27
N ALA A 333 12.53 -23.57 -0.16
CA ALA A 333 11.76 -24.47 -1.01
C ALA A 333 12.19 -24.29 -2.49
N GLU A 334 12.50 -25.39 -3.18
CA GLU A 334 13.01 -25.39 -4.56
C GLU A 334 12.13 -24.57 -5.52
N GLN A 335 10.84 -24.46 -5.20
CA GLN A 335 9.90 -23.58 -5.88
C GLN A 335 8.87 -23.03 -4.88
N ALA A 336 8.73 -21.71 -4.82
CA ALA A 336 7.70 -21.06 -4.02
C ALA A 336 6.31 -21.43 -4.53
N PRO A 337 5.37 -21.87 -3.66
CA PRO A 337 4.04 -22.24 -4.10
C PRO A 337 3.31 -20.99 -4.61
N SER A 338 2.67 -21.13 -5.77
CA SER A 338 1.74 -20.14 -6.30
C SER A 338 0.57 -19.96 -5.35
N LEU A 339 -0.11 -18.81 -5.45
CA LEU A 339 -1.29 -18.53 -4.64
C LEU A 339 -2.36 -19.64 -4.73
N CYS A 340 -2.60 -20.14 -5.95
CA CYS A 340 -3.58 -21.19 -6.20
C CYS A 340 -3.18 -22.51 -5.52
N GLU A 341 -1.90 -22.84 -5.48
CA GLU A 341 -1.40 -24.02 -4.77
C GLU A 341 -1.58 -23.89 -3.26
N VAL A 342 -1.32 -22.71 -2.67
CA VAL A 342 -1.59 -22.48 -1.24
C VAL A 342 -3.09 -22.63 -0.94
N ILE A 343 -3.95 -22.05 -1.77
CA ILE A 343 -5.41 -22.22 -1.61
C ILE A 343 -5.79 -23.69 -1.69
N ARG A 344 -5.31 -24.42 -2.70
CA ARG A 344 -5.69 -25.81 -2.93
C ARG A 344 -5.14 -26.77 -1.88
N TYR A 345 -3.85 -26.63 -1.54
CA TYR A 345 -3.12 -27.60 -0.72
C TYR A 345 -3.17 -27.29 0.78
N PHE A 346 -3.55 -26.07 1.16
CA PHE A 346 -3.67 -25.69 2.56
C PHE A 346 -5.11 -25.32 2.93
N PHE A 347 -5.67 -24.26 2.36
CA PHE A 347 -7.00 -23.77 2.77
C PHE A 347 -8.17 -24.68 2.38
N ASN A 348 -8.07 -25.30 1.20
CA ASN A 348 -9.05 -26.26 0.68
C ASN A 348 -8.54 -27.70 0.80
N ALA A 349 -7.55 -27.94 1.69
CA ALA A 349 -7.03 -29.28 1.91
C ALA A 349 -8.16 -30.20 2.37
N GLY A 350 -8.34 -31.31 1.64
CA GLY A 350 -9.20 -32.39 2.10
C GLY A 350 -8.64 -32.95 3.41
N CYS A 351 -9.51 -33.13 4.40
CA CYS A 351 -9.12 -33.79 5.65
C CYS A 351 -10.08 -34.94 5.98
N ARG A 352 -9.53 -35.97 6.63
CA ARG A 352 -10.31 -37.05 7.26
C ARG A 352 -10.13 -36.93 8.76
N ILE A 353 -11.23 -36.90 9.49
CA ILE A 353 -11.22 -36.82 10.96
C ILE A 353 -11.60 -38.19 11.50
N ARG A 354 -10.76 -38.75 12.37
CA ARG A 354 -11.03 -39.98 13.11
C ARG A 354 -11.09 -39.66 14.60
N CYS A 355 -12.14 -40.10 15.26
CA CYS A 355 -12.30 -39.99 16.70
C CYS A 355 -12.32 -41.39 17.31
N CYS A 356 -11.32 -41.73 18.12
CA CYS A 356 -11.23 -42.99 18.84
C CYS A 356 -10.63 -42.73 20.22
N GLU A 357 -11.17 -43.34 21.29
CA GLU A 357 -10.58 -43.30 22.64
C GLU A 357 -10.20 -41.90 23.15
N GLN A 358 -11.11 -40.92 23.00
CA GLN A 358 -10.89 -39.51 23.36
C GLN A 358 -9.78 -38.78 22.58
N LEU A 359 -9.20 -39.43 21.56
CA LEU A 359 -8.23 -38.84 20.64
C LEU A 359 -8.92 -38.43 19.34
N ILE A 360 -8.76 -37.15 18.97
CA ILE A 360 -9.16 -36.64 17.65
C ILE A 360 -7.91 -36.60 16.76
N GLN A 361 -7.90 -37.42 15.72
CA GLN A 361 -6.86 -37.43 14.70
C GLN A 361 -7.40 -36.79 13.43
N VAL A 362 -6.64 -35.85 12.86
CA VAL A 362 -6.96 -35.19 11.60
C VAL A 362 -5.89 -35.53 10.59
N TYR A 363 -6.28 -36.20 9.51
CA TYR A 363 -5.41 -36.61 8.42
C TYR A 363 -5.61 -35.65 7.25
N PHE A 364 -4.54 -34.98 6.82
CA PHE A 364 -4.53 -34.10 5.66
C PHE A 364 -4.00 -34.83 4.41
N ASP A 365 -4.29 -34.29 3.23
CA ASP A 365 -3.66 -34.73 1.99
C ASP A 365 -2.14 -34.56 2.06
N THR A 366 -1.40 -35.46 1.42
CA THR A 366 0.07 -35.39 1.28
C THR A 366 0.56 -34.04 0.74
N ALA A 367 -0.18 -33.38 -0.14
CA ALA A 367 0.19 -32.06 -0.65
C ALA A 367 0.27 -30.99 0.46
N THR A 368 -0.49 -31.17 1.55
CA THR A 368 -0.48 -30.29 2.74
C THR A 368 0.81 -30.44 3.55
N GLN A 369 1.61 -31.49 3.34
CA GLN A 369 2.89 -31.69 4.04
C GLN A 369 3.84 -30.49 3.90
N ARG A 370 3.77 -29.78 2.76
CA ARG A 370 4.51 -28.52 2.51
C ARG A 370 4.20 -27.41 3.53
N PHE A 371 3.06 -27.48 4.21
CA PHE A 371 2.58 -26.52 5.21
C PHE A 371 2.62 -27.09 6.64
N SER A 372 3.26 -28.25 6.86
CA SER A 372 3.34 -28.92 8.18
C SER A 372 3.80 -27.97 9.29
N ARG A 373 4.87 -27.21 9.07
CA ARG A 373 5.35 -26.21 10.05
C ARG A 373 4.31 -25.17 10.44
N LEU A 374 3.55 -24.68 9.47
CA LEU A 374 2.50 -23.70 9.72
C LEU A 374 1.39 -24.34 10.56
N ILE A 375 1.04 -25.59 10.27
CA ILE A 375 0.13 -26.39 11.09
C ILE A 375 0.71 -26.51 12.49
N ASP A 376 1.91 -27.06 12.67
CA ASP A 376 2.53 -27.29 13.97
C ASP A 376 2.64 -26.02 14.82
N LYS A 377 2.94 -24.88 14.18
CA LYS A 377 3.06 -23.57 14.83
C LYS A 377 1.74 -23.03 15.37
N PHE A 378 0.63 -23.30 14.68
CA PHE A 378 -0.70 -22.77 15.04
C PHE A 378 -1.67 -23.85 15.55
N TRP A 379 -1.27 -25.12 15.51
CA TRP A 379 -2.10 -26.22 15.95
C TRP A 379 -2.26 -26.12 17.46
N PRO A 380 -3.50 -26.08 17.96
CA PRO A 380 -3.71 -26.00 19.39
C PRO A 380 -3.21 -27.29 20.07
N HIS A 381 -2.38 -27.16 21.11
CA HIS A 381 -1.95 -28.31 21.92
C HIS A 381 -3.13 -29.01 22.61
N SER A 382 -4.24 -28.29 22.82
CA SER A 382 -5.48 -28.81 23.38
C SER A 382 -6.68 -28.20 22.66
N LEU A 383 -7.58 -29.04 22.15
CA LEU A 383 -8.86 -28.63 21.57
C LEU A 383 -9.97 -28.80 22.62
N GLU A 384 -10.38 -27.70 23.25
CA GLU A 384 -11.63 -27.68 24.02
C GLU A 384 -12.82 -27.51 23.06
N LEU A 385 -13.44 -28.63 22.68
CA LEU A 385 -14.73 -28.60 21.97
C LEU A 385 -15.86 -28.38 22.98
N ARG A 386 -16.09 -27.13 23.36
CA ARG A 386 -17.28 -26.77 24.15
C ARG A 386 -18.50 -26.83 23.25
N LEU A 387 -19.33 -27.87 23.43
CA LEU A 387 -20.70 -27.89 22.96
C LEU A 387 -21.43 -26.74 23.66
N TRP A 388 -21.54 -25.60 22.97
CA TRP A 388 -22.33 -24.42 23.37
C TRP A 388 -21.81 -23.70 24.63
N ASN A 389 -21.06 -22.62 24.44
CA ASN A 389 -20.80 -21.67 25.52
C ASN A 389 -21.95 -20.65 25.60
N TRP A 390 -23.07 -21.04 26.23
CA TRP A 390 -24.25 -20.18 26.44
C TRP A 390 -23.95 -18.87 27.20
N LYS A 391 -22.75 -18.71 27.77
CA LYS A 391 -22.33 -17.49 28.47
C LYS A 391 -21.80 -16.37 27.56
N ASN A 392 -21.54 -16.65 26.29
CA ASN A 392 -21.07 -15.67 25.31
C ASN A 392 -22.15 -15.36 24.26
N TYR A 393 -23.33 -14.92 24.69
CA TYR A 393 -24.12 -14.06 23.82
C TYR A 393 -23.53 -12.65 23.92
N PRO A 394 -23.11 -11.98 22.83
CA PRO A 394 -23.04 -10.52 22.89
C PRO A 394 -24.46 -10.04 23.18
N GLU A 395 -24.66 -9.29 24.26
CA GLU A 395 -25.97 -8.78 24.73
C GLU A 395 -26.66 -7.79 23.76
N THR A 396 -26.32 -7.81 22.47
CA THR A 396 -26.99 -7.00 21.45
C THR A 396 -27.26 -7.84 20.21
N ALA A 397 -28.51 -8.30 20.11
CA ALA A 397 -29.14 -8.76 18.88
C ALA A 397 -30.29 -7.79 18.54
#